data_AF-A0A930EVD8-F1
#
_entry.id   AF-A0A930EVD8-F1
#
_cell.length_a   1.000
_cell.length_b   1.000
_cell.length_c   1.000
_cell.angle_alpha   90.00
_cell.angle_beta   90.00
_cell.angle_gamma   90.00
#
_symmetry.space_group_name_H-M   'P 1'
#
loop_
_entity.id
_entity.type
_entity.pdbx_description
1 polymer ?
#
loop_
_entity_poly.entity_id
_entity_poly.type
_entity_poly.pdbx_seq_one_letter_code
_entity_poly.pdbx_strand_id
1 'polypeptide(L)'
;MKVEEMKCLANLNPFFSVIRSFPVYEMSGLLLGVKNDFHIRPSFIQNLIDTKNYQLHTIDAMAQGGRAIDLKLINPITGNYMSGSSSGTAINVFLGMNDIGIGSDGGGSVLAPAMCLNLFGFISYLIDKENMDQYSKVSTDGIRFRPSLGYIAKDFEVLKEIVKVTVPLEKDSSDHKILISSTDNDNYPFEVERINFPDIYGERKENIHFLSQVLPTIDFLISKEGPVDVEGFGDSVFGHFDERTKQIQRKAKKGLLRVANMVGATAISIPTDELGISYLGVCESTPSKIAVMIEKMEKLVIPQDELIERYFRNPEIWFRKGYGE
;
A
#
# COMPACT_ATOMS: atom_id res chain seq x y z
N MET A 1 -20.07 -6.92 -2.77
CA MET A 1 -20.92 -6.24 -1.77
C MET A 1 -21.66 -5.11 -2.47
N LYS A 2 -22.94 -4.90 -2.18
CA LYS A 2 -23.72 -3.77 -2.70
C LYS A 2 -23.36 -2.49 -1.96
N VAL A 3 -23.57 -1.32 -2.57
CA VAL A 3 -23.24 -0.01 -1.99
C VAL A 3 -23.91 0.19 -0.62
N GLU A 4 -25.15 -0.26 -0.44
CA GLU A 4 -25.89 -0.17 0.83
C GLU A 4 -25.21 -0.97 1.93
N GLU A 5 -24.74 -2.18 1.59
CA GLU A 5 -24.05 -3.07 2.52
C GLU A 5 -22.68 -2.51 2.92
N MET A 6 -21.95 -1.93 1.96
CA MET A 6 -20.67 -1.26 2.21
C MET A 6 -20.85 -0.09 3.19
N LYS A 7 -21.90 0.72 2.98
CA LYS A 7 -22.28 1.83 3.88
C LYS A 7 -22.66 1.33 5.27
N CYS A 8 -23.49 0.30 5.36
CA CYS A 8 -23.89 -0.29 6.63
C CYS A 8 -22.66 -0.82 7.39
N LEU A 9 -21.71 -1.44 6.69
CA LEU A 9 -20.50 -1.98 7.31
C LEU A 9 -19.56 -0.86 7.80
N ALA A 10 -19.42 0.21 7.03
CA ALA A 10 -18.67 1.40 7.44
C ALA A 10 -19.28 2.08 8.69
N ASN A 11 -20.63 2.09 8.80
CA ASN A 11 -21.31 2.61 9.98
C ASN A 11 -21.22 1.67 11.20
N LEU A 12 -21.22 0.35 10.97
CA LEU A 12 -20.97 -0.64 12.02
C LEU A 12 -19.55 -0.49 12.60
N ASN A 13 -18.58 -0.17 11.73
CA ASN A 13 -17.19 0.12 12.09
C ASN A 13 -16.55 -0.92 13.03
N PRO A 14 -16.58 -2.23 12.68
CA PRO A 14 -16.20 -3.33 13.57
C PRO A 14 -14.75 -3.28 14.09
N PHE A 15 -13.86 -2.57 13.40
CA PHE A 15 -12.45 -2.41 13.79
C PHE A 15 -12.09 -1.00 14.24
N PHE A 16 -13.06 -0.10 14.42
CA PHE A 16 -12.81 1.31 14.76
C PHE A 16 -11.89 2.04 13.76
N SER A 17 -11.88 1.58 12.51
CA SER A 17 -11.03 2.05 11.40
C SER A 17 -11.64 3.25 10.65
N VAL A 18 -12.92 3.56 10.86
CA VAL A 18 -13.61 4.73 10.29
C VAL A 18 -13.72 5.84 11.34
N ILE A 19 -13.29 7.06 10.99
CA ILE A 19 -13.50 8.28 11.80
C ILE A 19 -14.85 8.91 11.46
N ARG A 20 -15.18 8.94 10.16
CA ARG A 20 -16.41 9.54 9.64
C ARG A 20 -16.82 8.85 8.36
N SER A 21 -18.11 8.55 8.22
CA SER A 21 -18.71 8.12 6.94
C SER A 21 -19.49 9.25 6.28
N PHE A 22 -19.65 9.17 4.98
CA PHE A 22 -20.44 10.08 4.15
C PHE A 22 -21.61 9.34 3.48
N PRO A 23 -22.67 10.07 3.06
CA PRO A 23 -23.73 9.47 2.25
C PRO A 23 -23.17 8.90 0.94
N VAL A 24 -23.60 7.68 0.59
CA VAL A 24 -23.32 7.02 -0.70
C VAL A 24 -24.59 6.88 -1.52
N TYR A 25 -24.47 6.86 -2.85
CA TYR A 25 -25.62 6.79 -3.78
C TYR A 25 -25.46 5.61 -4.75
N GLU A 26 -26.53 4.84 -4.99
CA GLU A 26 -26.50 3.57 -5.78
C GLU A 26 -25.99 3.70 -7.24
N MET A 27 -26.04 4.89 -7.83
CA MET A 27 -25.62 5.13 -9.22
C MET A 27 -24.30 5.91 -9.34
N SER A 28 -23.56 6.12 -8.24
CA SER A 28 -22.26 6.78 -8.26
C SER A 28 -21.12 5.77 -8.19
N GLY A 29 -19.97 6.14 -8.78
CA GLY A 29 -18.82 5.26 -8.96
C GLY A 29 -18.17 4.73 -7.68
N LEU A 30 -16.94 4.24 -7.81
CA LEU A 30 -16.24 3.48 -6.77
C LEU A 30 -16.09 4.26 -5.46
N LEU A 31 -16.24 3.57 -4.33
CA LEU A 31 -16.19 4.17 -3.00
C LEU A 31 -14.74 4.38 -2.54
N LEU A 32 -14.41 5.63 -2.20
CA LEU A 32 -13.10 6.05 -1.71
C LEU A 32 -13.10 6.20 -0.18
N GLY A 33 -12.14 5.54 0.46
CA GLY A 33 -11.68 5.86 1.81
C GLY A 33 -10.47 6.78 1.75
N VAL A 34 -10.41 7.78 2.63
CA VAL A 34 -9.30 8.72 2.70
C VAL A 34 -8.71 8.72 4.10
N LYS A 35 -7.44 8.39 4.22
CA LYS A 35 -6.68 8.52 5.47
C LYS A 35 -6.82 9.94 6.02
N ASN A 36 -7.04 10.08 7.32
CA ASN A 36 -7.13 11.38 7.99
C ASN A 36 -5.76 12.07 8.15
N ASP A 37 -5.12 12.40 7.03
CA ASP A 37 -3.78 12.94 6.95
C ASP A 37 -3.80 14.28 6.20
N PHE A 38 -3.16 15.30 6.77
CA PHE A 38 -3.14 16.66 6.22
C PHE A 38 -2.41 16.79 4.87
N HIS A 39 -1.61 15.79 4.47
CA HIS A 39 -0.97 15.77 3.15
C HIS A 39 -2.00 15.52 2.05
N ILE A 40 -3.15 14.92 2.35
CA ILE A 40 -4.21 14.66 1.35
C ILE A 40 -5.17 15.85 1.34
N ARG A 41 -5.07 16.70 0.30
CA ARG A 41 -5.89 17.91 0.23
C ARG A 41 -7.32 17.62 -0.22
N PRO A 42 -8.33 18.31 0.35
CA PRO A 42 -9.71 18.21 -0.12
C PRO A 42 -9.88 18.49 -1.62
N SER A 43 -9.07 19.40 -2.20
CA SER A 43 -9.11 19.70 -3.63
C SER A 43 -8.71 18.51 -4.50
N PHE A 44 -7.73 17.70 -4.07
CA PHE A 44 -7.33 16.49 -4.78
C PHE A 44 -8.47 15.46 -4.78
N ILE A 45 -9.13 15.27 -3.64
CA ILE A 45 -10.30 14.39 -3.52
C ILE A 45 -11.46 14.90 -4.37
N GLN A 46 -11.72 16.22 -4.37
CA GLN A 46 -12.77 16.81 -5.19
C GLN A 46 -12.54 16.58 -6.69
N ASN A 47 -11.30 16.72 -7.17
CA ASN A 47 -10.96 16.44 -8.57
C ASN A 47 -11.30 15.00 -8.97
N LEU A 48 -11.09 14.03 -8.07
CA LEU A 48 -11.49 12.63 -8.32
C LEU A 48 -13.03 12.49 -8.37
N ILE A 49 -13.75 13.09 -7.42
CA ILE A 49 -15.22 13.06 -7.38
C ILE A 49 -15.82 13.69 -8.66
N ASP A 50 -15.23 14.77 -9.15
CA ASP A 50 -15.73 15.50 -10.33
C ASP A 50 -15.66 14.66 -11.62
N THR A 51 -14.83 13.60 -11.65
CA THR A 51 -14.83 12.61 -12.75
C THR A 51 -16.10 11.76 -12.80
N LYS A 52 -16.91 11.76 -11.72
CA LYS A 52 -18.09 10.92 -11.49
C LYS A 52 -17.80 9.41 -11.38
N ASN A 53 -16.54 9.00 -11.52
CA ASN A 53 -16.11 7.61 -11.35
C ASN A 53 -15.84 7.24 -9.89
N TYR A 54 -15.83 8.22 -8.99
CA TYR A 54 -15.48 8.04 -7.59
C TYR A 54 -16.43 8.80 -6.66
N GLN A 55 -16.63 8.25 -5.47
CA GLN A 55 -17.39 8.89 -4.39
C GLN A 55 -16.61 8.80 -3.08
N LEU A 56 -16.45 9.92 -2.37
CA LEU A 56 -15.91 9.90 -1.01
C LEU A 56 -16.91 9.20 -0.07
N HIS A 57 -16.45 8.14 0.59
CA HIS A 57 -17.25 7.32 1.49
C HIS A 57 -16.79 7.43 2.94
N THR A 58 -15.48 7.35 3.22
CA THR A 58 -14.98 7.40 4.60
C THR A 58 -13.76 8.31 4.76
N ILE A 59 -13.66 8.92 5.95
CA ILE A 59 -12.38 9.36 6.52
C ILE A 59 -11.89 8.24 7.44
N ASP A 60 -10.67 7.78 7.20
CA ASP A 60 -10.12 6.61 7.84
C ASP A 60 -9.17 6.97 8.99
N ALA A 61 -9.16 6.12 10.02
CA ALA A 61 -8.20 6.19 11.10
C ALA A 61 -6.77 5.94 10.60
N MET A 62 -5.80 6.56 11.27
CA MET A 62 -4.38 6.40 10.98
C MET A 62 -3.58 6.22 12.26
N ALA A 63 -2.43 5.56 12.14
CA ALA A 63 -1.52 5.38 13.25
C ALA A 63 -1.06 6.74 13.81
N GLN A 64 -1.09 6.87 15.13
CA GLN A 64 -0.73 8.12 15.81
C GLN A 64 0.69 8.56 15.46
N GLY A 65 0.85 9.82 15.05
CA GLY A 65 2.15 10.38 14.66
C GLY A 65 2.72 9.80 13.36
N GLY A 66 1.93 9.05 12.57
CA GLY A 66 2.41 8.42 11.34
C GLY A 66 3.32 7.22 11.59
N ARG A 67 3.21 6.55 12.75
CA ARG A 67 4.03 5.39 13.11
C ARG A 67 3.83 4.21 12.16
N ALA A 68 4.88 3.40 12.01
CA ALA A 68 4.91 2.23 11.12
C ALA A 68 4.07 1.05 11.62
N ILE A 69 3.59 1.10 12.87
CA ILE A 69 2.59 0.20 13.46
C ILE A 69 1.51 1.05 14.11
N ASP A 70 0.25 0.69 13.90
CA ASP A 70 -0.89 1.24 14.62
C ASP A 70 -1.18 0.40 15.86
N LEU A 71 -1.05 1.02 17.03
CA LEU A 71 -1.29 0.37 18.31
C LEU A 71 -2.78 0.30 18.70
N LYS A 72 -3.65 0.99 17.96
CA LYS A 72 -5.10 1.04 18.25
C LYS A 72 -5.91 0.11 17.35
N LEU A 73 -5.38 -0.22 16.18
CA LEU A 73 -6.04 -1.07 15.19
C LEU A 73 -5.34 -2.43 15.14
N ILE A 74 -6.14 -3.47 14.92
CA ILE A 74 -5.71 -4.86 14.87
C ILE A 74 -5.85 -5.35 13.44
N ASN A 75 -4.87 -6.11 12.95
CA ASN A 75 -4.93 -6.79 11.67
C ASN A 75 -6.05 -7.85 11.71
N PRO A 76 -7.09 -7.76 10.85
CA PRO A 76 -8.24 -8.67 10.88
C PRO A 76 -7.91 -10.15 10.65
N ILE A 77 -6.77 -10.47 10.03
CA ILE A 77 -6.36 -11.84 9.72
C ILE A 77 -5.54 -12.44 10.87
N THR A 78 -4.54 -11.71 11.36
CA THR A 78 -3.55 -12.27 12.30
C THR A 78 -3.88 -12.01 13.76
N GLY A 79 -4.71 -11.00 14.06
CA GLY A 79 -4.91 -10.51 15.43
C GLY A 79 -3.72 -9.70 15.98
N ASN A 80 -2.67 -9.48 15.19
CA ASN A 80 -1.55 -8.60 15.56
C ASN A 80 -1.96 -7.12 15.47
N TYR A 81 -1.14 -6.23 16.01
CA TYR A 81 -1.25 -4.79 15.70
C TYR A 81 -1.16 -4.54 14.20
N MET A 82 -1.95 -3.60 13.70
CA MET A 82 -2.03 -3.31 12.28
C MET A 82 -0.79 -2.56 11.79
N SER A 83 -0.27 -2.91 10.61
CA SER A 83 0.78 -2.14 9.95
C SER A 83 0.29 -0.71 9.68
N GLY A 84 1.17 0.26 9.90
CA GLY A 84 0.85 1.68 9.80
C GLY A 84 1.64 2.41 8.70
N SER A 85 1.31 3.67 8.42
CA SER A 85 0.32 4.48 9.14
C SER A 85 -1.06 4.57 8.49
N SER A 86 -1.26 4.04 7.27
CA SER A 86 -2.58 3.98 6.60
C SER A 86 -3.36 2.72 7.00
N SER A 87 -3.34 2.39 8.28
CA SER A 87 -3.91 1.19 8.90
C SER A 87 -5.42 1.10 8.70
N GLY A 88 -6.17 2.15 9.07
CA GLY A 88 -7.63 2.17 8.90
C GLY A 88 -8.04 2.09 7.44
N THR A 89 -7.32 2.79 6.57
CA THR A 89 -7.54 2.75 5.11
C THR A 89 -7.38 1.33 4.56
N ALA A 90 -6.34 0.60 4.95
CA ALA A 90 -6.15 -0.78 4.52
C ALA A 90 -7.24 -1.72 5.06
N ILE A 91 -7.64 -1.57 6.33
CA ILE A 91 -8.74 -2.36 6.91
C ILE A 91 -10.06 -2.10 6.16
N ASN A 92 -10.37 -0.84 5.87
CA ASN A 92 -11.63 -0.49 5.20
C ASN A 92 -11.71 -1.05 3.77
N VAL A 93 -10.59 -1.07 3.05
CA VAL A 93 -10.50 -1.76 1.73
C VAL A 93 -10.59 -3.27 1.90
N PHE A 94 -9.89 -3.85 2.86
CA PHE A 94 -9.86 -5.29 3.11
C PHE A 94 -11.24 -5.86 3.41
N LEU A 95 -12.01 -5.20 4.28
CA LEU A 95 -13.38 -5.58 4.66
C LEU A 95 -14.40 -5.31 3.54
N GLY A 96 -14.00 -4.60 2.50
CA GLY A 96 -14.88 -4.20 1.41
C GLY A 96 -15.81 -3.03 1.75
N MET A 97 -15.49 -2.23 2.77
CA MET A 97 -16.19 -0.96 3.03
C MET A 97 -15.91 0.07 1.93
N ASN A 98 -14.71 0.03 1.35
CA ASN A 98 -14.30 0.87 0.23
C ASN A 98 -13.71 0.00 -0.89
N ASP A 99 -13.80 0.49 -2.11
CA ASP A 99 -13.13 -0.12 -3.26
C ASP A 99 -11.66 0.30 -3.31
N ILE A 100 -11.40 1.56 -2.94
CA ILE A 100 -10.07 2.18 -2.96
C ILE A 100 -9.85 2.95 -1.67
N GLY A 101 -8.65 2.82 -1.13
CA GLY A 101 -8.15 3.63 -0.03
C GLY A 101 -7.05 4.57 -0.50
N ILE A 102 -7.08 5.83 -0.07
CA ILE A 102 -6.06 6.84 -0.36
C ILE A 102 -5.26 7.09 0.93
N GLY A 103 -3.94 6.92 0.84
CA GLY A 103 -3.02 7.13 1.94
C GLY A 103 -1.83 8.01 1.58
N SER A 104 -1.05 8.36 2.60
CA SER A 104 0.25 9.03 2.46
C SER A 104 1.37 8.04 2.82
N ASP A 105 2.43 8.03 2.02
CA ASP A 105 3.62 7.22 2.25
C ASP A 105 4.85 8.08 2.57
N GLY A 106 5.67 7.59 3.48
CA GLY A 106 6.96 8.15 3.85
C GLY A 106 8.05 7.09 3.94
N GLY A 107 7.72 5.93 4.51
CA GLY A 107 8.63 4.80 4.69
C GLY A 107 7.91 3.45 4.74
N GLY A 108 6.93 3.26 3.85
CA GLY A 108 6.08 2.07 3.73
C GLY A 108 4.68 2.24 4.34
N SER A 109 4.20 3.47 4.53
CA SER A 109 2.92 3.74 5.21
C SER A 109 1.66 3.43 4.39
N VAL A 110 1.79 3.14 3.10
CA VAL A 110 0.72 2.62 2.21
C VAL A 110 1.03 1.17 1.87
N LEU A 111 2.28 0.88 1.48
CA LEU A 111 2.69 -0.45 1.04
C LEU A 111 2.61 -1.50 2.15
N ALA A 112 3.14 -1.22 3.36
CA ALA A 112 3.12 -2.22 4.44
C ALA A 112 1.69 -2.57 4.91
N PRO A 113 0.78 -1.59 5.15
CA PRO A 113 -0.62 -1.90 5.43
C PRO A 113 -1.32 -2.70 4.33
N ALA A 114 -1.04 -2.42 3.05
CA ALA A 114 -1.59 -3.19 1.94
C ALA A 114 -1.08 -4.64 1.95
N MET A 115 0.25 -4.81 2.01
CA MET A 115 0.89 -6.12 1.99
C MET A 115 0.44 -7.02 3.14
N CYS A 116 0.35 -6.51 4.37
CA CYS A 116 -0.02 -7.31 5.56
C CYS A 116 -1.47 -7.83 5.55
N LEU A 117 -2.30 -7.34 4.62
CA LEU A 117 -3.69 -7.79 4.38
C LEU A 117 -3.88 -8.39 2.99
N ASN A 118 -2.79 -8.72 2.29
CA ASN A 118 -2.80 -9.24 0.92
C ASN A 118 -3.61 -8.36 -0.06
N LEU A 119 -3.47 -7.04 0.09
CA LEU A 119 -4.05 -6.06 -0.82
C LEU A 119 -2.99 -5.55 -1.80
N PHE A 120 -3.46 -4.98 -2.91
CA PHE A 120 -2.61 -4.23 -3.83
C PHE A 120 -2.32 -2.86 -3.24
N GLY A 121 -1.07 -2.41 -3.35
CA GLY A 121 -0.64 -1.09 -2.91
C GLY A 121 0.18 -0.39 -3.98
N PHE A 122 0.00 0.92 -4.15
CA PHE A 122 0.77 1.75 -5.08
C PHE A 122 1.16 3.06 -4.42
N ILE A 123 2.38 3.54 -4.64
CA ILE A 123 2.83 4.86 -4.19
C ILE A 123 3.53 5.58 -5.33
N SER A 124 3.31 6.88 -5.47
CA SER A 124 4.08 7.71 -6.40
C SER A 124 4.07 9.16 -5.96
N TYR A 125 5.23 9.82 -6.06
CA TYR A 125 5.32 11.26 -5.84
C TYR A 125 4.61 12.08 -6.93
N LEU A 126 4.31 11.46 -8.09
CA LEU A 126 3.60 12.13 -9.18
C LEU A 126 2.12 12.37 -8.85
N ILE A 127 1.55 11.65 -7.89
CA ILE A 127 0.17 11.86 -7.42
C ILE A 127 0.12 13.15 -6.60
N ASP A 128 -0.69 14.11 -7.04
CA ASP A 128 -0.82 15.45 -6.43
C ASP A 128 0.55 16.13 -6.23
N LYS A 129 1.45 15.97 -7.23
CA LYS A 129 2.85 16.40 -7.17
C LYS A 129 3.04 17.84 -6.65
N GLU A 130 2.28 18.79 -7.17
CA GLU A 130 2.39 20.22 -6.79
C GLU A 130 2.14 20.45 -5.30
N ASN A 131 1.29 19.62 -4.69
CA ASN A 131 1.06 19.63 -3.26
C ASN A 131 2.20 18.92 -2.51
N MET A 132 2.64 17.75 -3.00
CA MET A 132 3.73 16.99 -2.37
C MET A 132 5.04 17.77 -2.33
N ASP A 133 5.30 18.62 -3.32
CA ASP A 133 6.46 19.51 -3.38
C ASP A 133 6.51 20.53 -2.22
N GLN A 134 5.38 20.80 -1.55
CA GLN A 134 5.28 21.74 -0.43
C GLN A 134 5.74 21.14 0.91
N TYR A 135 5.94 19.81 0.96
CA TYR A 135 6.24 19.11 2.21
C TYR A 135 7.65 18.53 2.22
N SER A 136 8.25 18.50 3.42
CA SER A 136 9.49 17.80 3.70
C SER A 136 9.35 17.08 5.04
N LYS A 137 9.68 15.79 5.05
CA LYS A 137 9.70 14.96 6.26
C LYS A 137 11.11 14.50 6.57
N VAL A 138 11.31 14.06 7.81
CA VAL A 138 12.55 13.44 8.29
C VAL A 138 12.19 12.09 8.90
N SER A 139 12.89 11.03 8.50
CA SER A 139 12.69 9.68 9.05
C SER A 139 13.19 9.59 10.49
N THR A 140 12.88 8.50 11.18
CA THR A 140 13.43 8.20 12.52
C THR A 140 14.96 8.19 12.52
N ASP A 141 15.58 7.90 11.38
CA ASP A 141 17.03 7.82 11.20
C ASP A 141 17.66 9.11 10.64
N GLY A 142 16.90 10.22 10.63
CA GLY A 142 17.38 11.54 10.20
C GLY A 142 17.41 11.76 8.69
N ILE A 143 16.79 10.89 7.89
CA ILE A 143 16.81 10.97 6.43
C ILE A 143 15.70 11.91 5.96
N ARG A 144 16.05 12.97 5.23
CA ARG A 144 15.08 13.91 4.65
C ARG A 144 14.49 13.34 3.38
N PHE A 145 13.18 13.38 3.24
CA PHE A 145 12.45 12.95 2.05
C PHE A 145 11.19 13.78 1.83
N ARG A 146 10.59 13.64 0.64
CA ARG A 146 9.23 14.14 0.34
C ARG A 146 8.23 13.01 0.50
N PRO A 147 7.07 13.24 1.14
CA PRO A 147 6.02 12.24 1.17
C PRO A 147 5.49 12.00 -0.26
N SER A 148 4.90 10.83 -0.48
CA SER A 148 4.05 10.55 -1.64
C SER A 148 2.63 10.26 -1.20
N LEU A 149 1.70 10.33 -2.14
CA LEU A 149 0.39 9.72 -1.98
C LEU A 149 0.40 8.32 -2.59
N GLY A 150 -0.56 7.51 -2.18
CA GLY A 150 -0.71 6.16 -2.66
C GLY A 150 -2.10 5.61 -2.50
N TYR A 151 -2.30 4.48 -3.15
CA TYR A 151 -3.58 3.77 -3.20
C TYR A 151 -3.45 2.38 -2.60
N ILE A 152 -4.52 1.94 -1.96
CA ILE A 152 -4.71 0.55 -1.53
C ILE A 152 -6.00 0.07 -2.20
N ALA A 153 -5.96 -1.09 -2.85
CA ALA A 153 -7.11 -1.68 -3.50
C ALA A 153 -7.14 -3.19 -3.28
N LYS A 154 -8.34 -3.78 -3.32
CA LYS A 154 -8.53 -5.24 -3.34
C LYS A 154 -8.55 -5.82 -4.75
N ASP A 155 -8.69 -4.98 -5.77
CA ASP A 155 -8.75 -5.39 -7.17
C ASP A 155 -7.69 -4.62 -7.96
N PHE A 156 -6.96 -5.34 -8.81
CA PHE A 156 -5.85 -4.76 -9.57
C PHE A 156 -6.33 -3.81 -10.68
N GLU A 157 -7.45 -4.12 -11.34
CA GLU A 157 -8.02 -3.23 -12.36
C GLU A 157 -8.45 -1.91 -11.74
N VAL A 158 -9.09 -1.96 -10.58
CA VAL A 158 -9.46 -0.77 -9.80
C VAL A 158 -8.21 0.08 -9.47
N LEU A 159 -7.12 -0.54 -9.02
CA LEU A 159 -5.85 0.15 -8.76
C LEU A 159 -5.29 0.79 -10.04
N LYS A 160 -5.28 0.03 -11.14
CA LYS A 160 -4.74 0.47 -12.44
C LYS A 160 -5.50 1.67 -12.99
N GLU A 161 -6.83 1.67 -12.88
CA GLU A 161 -7.67 2.77 -13.36
C GLU A 161 -7.45 4.07 -12.57
N ILE A 162 -7.37 4.02 -11.23
CA ILE A 162 -7.08 5.24 -10.46
C ILE A 162 -5.66 5.76 -10.70
N VAL A 163 -4.68 4.89 -10.94
CA VAL A 163 -3.33 5.31 -11.31
C VAL A 163 -3.33 6.01 -12.67
N LYS A 164 -4.04 5.49 -13.68
CA LYS A 164 -4.18 6.16 -15.00
C LYS A 164 -4.80 7.56 -14.91
N VAL A 165 -5.74 7.75 -13.98
CA VAL A 165 -6.40 9.06 -13.77
C VAL A 165 -5.46 10.07 -13.11
N THR A 166 -4.52 9.60 -12.29
CA THR A 166 -3.73 10.48 -11.40
C THR A 166 -2.25 10.57 -11.73
N VAL A 167 -1.75 9.70 -12.60
CA VAL A 167 -0.39 9.69 -13.11
C VAL A 167 -0.45 9.76 -14.64
N PRO A 168 0.29 10.69 -15.28
CA PRO A 168 0.22 10.88 -16.73
C PRO A 168 1.02 9.81 -17.47
N LEU A 169 0.59 8.55 -17.42
CA LEU A 169 1.31 7.39 -17.97
C LEU A 169 1.59 7.56 -19.47
N GLU A 170 2.79 7.18 -19.88
CA GLU A 170 3.26 7.24 -21.27
C GLU A 170 3.57 5.82 -21.75
N LYS A 171 3.25 5.53 -23.02
CA LYS A 171 3.62 4.25 -23.62
C LYS A 171 5.12 4.26 -23.93
N ASP A 172 5.80 3.21 -23.49
CA ASP A 172 7.15 2.92 -23.94
C ASP A 172 7.14 1.83 -25.04
N SER A 173 8.18 1.79 -25.86
CA SER A 173 8.29 0.91 -27.04
C SER A 173 9.64 0.18 -27.14
N SER A 174 10.36 0.07 -26.02
CA SER A 174 11.73 -0.46 -25.97
C SER A 174 11.84 -1.81 -25.26
N ASP A 175 12.99 -2.48 -25.42
CA ASP A 175 13.35 -3.64 -24.60
C ASP A 175 13.54 -3.20 -23.15
N HIS A 176 12.86 -3.87 -22.22
CA HIS A 176 12.85 -3.46 -20.82
C HIS A 176 13.87 -4.23 -19.98
N LYS A 177 14.68 -3.51 -19.22
CA LYS A 177 15.61 -4.07 -18.24
C LYS A 177 14.95 -4.16 -16.87
N ILE A 178 14.68 -5.39 -16.44
CA ILE A 178 14.03 -5.71 -15.17
C ILE A 178 14.99 -6.48 -14.29
N LEU A 179 15.22 -6.03 -13.05
CA LEU A 179 16.13 -6.72 -12.12
C LEU A 179 15.39 -7.44 -11.00
N ILE A 180 15.95 -8.58 -10.59
CA ILE A 180 15.55 -9.31 -9.38
C ILE A 180 16.80 -9.68 -8.57
N SER A 181 16.60 -10.09 -7.32
CA SER A 181 17.69 -10.61 -6.49
C SER A 181 18.27 -11.89 -7.08
N SER A 182 19.58 -12.10 -6.94
CA SER A 182 20.26 -13.34 -7.29
C SER A 182 19.80 -14.54 -6.46
N THR A 183 19.18 -14.28 -5.31
CA THR A 183 18.57 -15.30 -4.45
C THR A 183 17.09 -15.55 -4.77
N ASP A 184 16.51 -14.78 -5.70
CA ASP A 184 15.14 -14.98 -6.16
C ASP A 184 15.08 -16.11 -7.20
N ASN A 185 14.31 -17.14 -6.87
CA ASN A 185 14.14 -18.36 -7.66
C ASN A 185 12.75 -18.45 -8.30
N ASP A 186 11.90 -17.41 -8.16
CA ASP A 186 10.59 -17.41 -8.79
C ASP A 186 10.70 -17.29 -10.31
N ASN A 187 9.69 -17.84 -11.00
CA ASN A 187 9.60 -17.79 -12.45
C ASN A 187 8.74 -16.59 -12.86
N TYR A 188 9.33 -15.67 -13.62
CA TYR A 188 8.65 -14.49 -14.13
C TYR A 188 8.19 -14.73 -15.57
N PRO A 189 6.98 -14.28 -15.98
CA PRO A 189 6.46 -14.44 -17.34
C PRO A 189 7.08 -13.44 -18.34
N PHE A 190 8.24 -12.89 -18.02
CA PHE A 190 9.01 -11.91 -18.79
C PHE A 190 10.49 -12.02 -18.42
N GLU A 191 11.36 -11.46 -19.26
CA GLU A 191 12.80 -11.49 -19.04
C GLU A 191 13.21 -10.67 -17.82
N VAL A 192 14.12 -11.22 -17.03
CA VAL A 192 14.67 -10.62 -15.81
C VAL A 192 16.16 -10.92 -15.70
N GLU A 193 16.93 -9.94 -15.22
CA GLU A 193 18.35 -10.09 -14.89
C GLU A 193 18.52 -10.21 -13.37
N ARG A 194 19.38 -11.13 -12.95
CA ARG A 194 19.65 -11.42 -11.53
C ARG A 194 20.91 -10.71 -11.07
N ILE A 195 20.81 -9.93 -9.99
CA ILE A 195 21.95 -9.26 -9.36
C ILE A 195 21.93 -9.46 -7.84
N ASN A 196 23.09 -9.30 -7.19
CA ASN A 196 23.14 -9.35 -5.73
C ASN A 196 22.49 -8.09 -5.13
N PHE A 197 21.40 -8.28 -4.38
CA PHE A 197 20.81 -7.22 -3.57
C PHE A 197 21.57 -7.09 -2.24
N PRO A 198 21.57 -5.91 -1.59
CA PRO A 198 22.00 -5.79 -0.21
C PRO A 198 21.04 -6.55 0.72
N ASP A 199 21.36 -6.55 2.01
CA ASP A 199 20.42 -6.99 3.02
C ASP A 199 19.21 -6.03 3.12
N ILE A 200 18.14 -6.37 2.39
CA ILE A 200 16.94 -5.54 2.29
C ILE A 200 16.23 -5.32 3.64
N TYR A 201 16.43 -6.22 4.60
CA TYR A 201 15.90 -6.10 5.97
C TYR A 201 16.87 -5.41 6.93
N GLY A 202 18.06 -5.04 6.45
CA GLY A 202 19.10 -4.35 7.20
C GLY A 202 18.89 -2.83 7.24
N GLU A 203 20.02 -2.13 7.22
CA GLU A 203 20.09 -0.67 7.37
C GLU A 203 19.42 0.06 6.19
N ARG A 204 18.62 1.09 6.49
CA ARG A 204 17.94 1.88 5.45
C ARG A 204 18.94 2.59 4.52
N LYS A 205 20.08 3.03 5.04
CA LYS A 205 21.09 3.77 4.27
C LYS A 205 21.69 2.94 3.13
N GLU A 206 21.97 1.66 3.39
CA GLU A 206 22.48 0.73 2.37
C GLU A 206 21.44 0.50 1.27
N ASN A 207 20.19 0.29 1.68
CA ASN A 207 19.07 0.10 0.75
C ASN A 207 18.77 1.36 -0.09
N ILE A 208 18.86 2.55 0.51
CA ILE A 208 18.76 3.83 -0.20
C ILE A 208 19.88 3.96 -1.23
N HIS A 209 21.12 3.71 -0.82
CA HIS A 209 22.28 3.78 -1.71
C HIS A 209 22.13 2.85 -2.91
N PHE A 210 21.73 1.60 -2.66
CA PHE A 210 21.45 0.60 -3.68
C PHE A 210 20.40 1.08 -4.68
N LEU A 211 19.21 1.50 -4.20
CA LEU A 211 18.15 1.97 -5.08
C LEU A 211 18.56 3.21 -5.89
N SER A 212 19.24 4.18 -5.27
CA SER A 212 19.69 5.39 -5.96
C SER A 212 20.71 5.13 -7.06
N GLN A 213 21.48 4.04 -6.97
CA GLN A 213 22.43 3.64 -8.02
C GLN A 213 21.77 2.81 -9.12
N VAL A 214 20.86 1.91 -8.75
CA VAL A 214 20.32 0.90 -9.66
C VAL A 214 19.17 1.45 -10.52
N LEU A 215 18.21 2.15 -9.91
CA LEU A 215 16.99 2.59 -10.59
C LEU A 215 17.22 3.45 -11.87
N PRO A 216 18.25 4.33 -11.93
CA PRO A 216 18.56 5.07 -13.15
C PRO A 216 18.96 4.20 -14.35
N THR A 217 19.43 2.98 -14.10
CA THR A 217 20.03 2.10 -15.12
C THR A 217 19.07 1.05 -15.68
N ILE A 218 17.84 1.00 -15.18
CA ILE A 218 16.84 -0.06 -15.44
C ILE A 218 15.44 0.54 -15.55
N ASP A 219 14.47 -0.24 -16.04
CA ASP A 219 13.07 0.15 -16.04
C ASP A 219 12.47 0.05 -14.63
N PHE A 220 12.62 -1.12 -14.01
CA PHE A 220 12.24 -1.35 -12.62
C PHE A 220 12.92 -2.60 -12.06
N LEU A 221 12.92 -2.74 -10.74
CA LEU A 221 13.30 -3.98 -10.08
C LEU A 221 12.11 -4.60 -9.35
N ILE A 222 12.20 -5.90 -9.08
CA ILE A 222 11.23 -6.64 -8.27
C ILE A 222 11.94 -7.21 -7.05
N SER A 223 11.29 -7.08 -5.90
CA SER A 223 11.71 -7.67 -4.63
C SER A 223 10.52 -8.42 -4.04
N LYS A 224 10.63 -9.74 -3.86
CA LYS A 224 9.62 -10.53 -3.11
C LYS A 224 9.87 -10.32 -1.61
N GLU A 225 8.94 -9.65 -0.93
CA GLU A 225 9.11 -9.23 0.46
C GLU A 225 7.95 -9.68 1.35
N GLY A 226 8.22 -9.87 2.63
CA GLY A 226 7.27 -10.35 3.63
C GLY A 226 7.78 -11.60 4.38
N PRO A 227 6.95 -12.19 5.25
CA PRO A 227 5.59 -11.77 5.58
C PRO A 227 5.57 -10.49 6.45
N VAL A 228 4.96 -9.41 5.95
CA VAL A 228 4.98 -8.08 6.58
C VAL A 228 4.21 -8.08 7.90
N ASP A 229 4.90 -7.77 9.01
CA ASP A 229 4.36 -7.68 10.38
C ASP A 229 3.60 -8.92 10.90
N VAL A 230 3.80 -10.10 10.29
CA VAL A 230 3.21 -11.35 10.76
C VAL A 230 4.03 -11.94 11.91
N GLU A 231 5.35 -12.00 11.76
CA GLU A 231 6.27 -12.66 12.71
C GLU A 231 7.02 -11.69 13.63
N GLY A 232 6.89 -10.38 13.40
CA GLY A 232 7.66 -9.36 14.08
C GLY A 232 6.94 -8.04 14.21
N PHE A 233 7.58 -7.10 14.90
CA PHE A 233 7.01 -5.80 15.22
C PHE A 233 7.76 -4.68 14.50
N GLY A 234 7.32 -4.35 13.28
CA GLY A 234 8.04 -3.48 12.34
C GLY A 234 7.97 -1.98 12.63
N ASP A 235 8.07 -1.58 13.90
CA ASP A 235 8.07 -0.17 14.33
C ASP A 235 9.50 0.33 14.56
N SER A 236 9.90 1.39 13.84
CA SER A 236 11.20 2.06 13.97
C SER A 236 11.51 2.57 15.37
N VAL A 237 10.51 3.07 16.11
CA VAL A 237 10.69 3.54 17.49
C VAL A 237 11.04 2.37 18.40
N PHE A 238 10.37 1.23 18.24
CA PHE A 238 10.64 0.03 19.04
C PHE A 238 12.00 -0.58 18.71
N GLY A 239 12.35 -0.69 17.43
CA GLY A 239 13.64 -1.27 17.03
C GLY A 239 14.84 -0.38 17.39
N HIS A 240 14.66 0.86 17.84
CA HIS A 240 15.78 1.73 18.20
C HIS A 240 16.44 1.38 19.55
N PHE A 241 15.72 0.72 20.47
CA PHE A 241 16.17 0.57 21.86
C PHE A 241 17.41 -0.31 22.07
N ASP A 242 17.39 -1.57 21.61
CA ASP A 242 18.48 -2.51 21.82
C ASP A 242 18.57 -3.55 20.69
N GLU A 243 19.62 -4.37 20.69
CA GLU A 243 19.84 -5.38 19.64
C GLU A 243 18.70 -6.42 19.59
N ARG A 244 18.08 -6.74 20.71
CA ARG A 244 16.93 -7.66 20.76
C ARG A 244 15.71 -7.03 20.09
N THR A 245 15.41 -5.75 20.33
CA THR A 245 14.28 -5.08 19.66
C THR A 245 14.54 -4.85 18.18
N LYS A 246 15.79 -4.61 17.77
CA LYS A 246 16.20 -4.62 16.35
C LYS A 246 15.92 -5.96 15.68
N GLN A 247 16.31 -7.06 16.32
CA GLN A 247 16.06 -8.40 15.80
C GLN A 247 14.57 -8.72 15.68
N ILE A 248 13.74 -8.29 16.64
CA ILE A 248 12.28 -8.43 16.58
C ILE A 248 11.69 -7.56 15.46
N GLN A 249 12.17 -6.33 15.29
CA GLN A 249 11.73 -5.47 14.18
C GLN A 249 12.10 -6.08 12.83
N ARG A 250 13.29 -6.66 12.70
CA ARG A 250 13.75 -7.31 11.46
C ARG A 250 12.86 -8.49 11.06
N LYS A 251 12.30 -9.22 12.03
CA LYS A 251 11.31 -10.29 11.79
C LYS A 251 9.98 -9.78 11.22
N ALA A 252 9.75 -8.47 11.19
CA ALA A 252 8.59 -7.91 10.49
C ALA A 252 8.73 -7.90 8.96
N LYS A 253 9.91 -8.25 8.43
CA LYS A 253 10.17 -8.47 6.99
C LYS A 253 9.76 -7.31 6.08
N LYS A 254 9.85 -6.08 6.58
CA LYS A 254 9.74 -4.87 5.75
C LYS A 254 11.10 -4.62 5.09
N GLY A 255 11.18 -4.78 3.78
CA GLY A 255 12.42 -4.65 3.01
C GLY A 255 12.59 -3.26 2.38
N LEU A 256 12.72 -3.24 1.05
CA LEU A 256 12.85 -2.05 0.22
C LEU A 256 11.60 -1.17 0.26
N LEU A 257 10.43 -1.71 0.62
CA LEU A 257 9.20 -0.92 0.82
C LEU A 257 9.41 0.26 1.77
N ARG A 258 10.35 0.13 2.72
CA ARG A 258 10.66 1.15 3.72
C ARG A 258 11.38 2.37 3.15
N VAL A 259 12.03 2.20 2.01
CA VAL A 259 12.94 3.20 1.45
C VAL A 259 12.56 3.64 0.03
N ALA A 260 11.63 2.95 -0.64
CA ALA A 260 11.15 3.33 -1.97
C ALA A 260 10.75 4.82 -2.06
N ASN A 261 9.89 5.29 -1.14
CA ASN A 261 9.54 6.70 -1.08
C ASN A 261 10.73 7.61 -0.73
N MET A 262 11.67 7.14 0.11
CA MET A 262 12.81 7.94 0.55
C MET A 262 13.78 8.28 -0.58
N VAL A 263 13.84 7.44 -1.62
CA VAL A 263 14.61 7.70 -2.86
C VAL A 263 13.79 8.38 -3.95
N GLY A 264 12.54 8.77 -3.68
CA GLY A 264 11.64 9.36 -4.67
C GLY A 264 11.16 8.39 -5.75
N ALA A 265 11.24 7.08 -5.49
CA ALA A 265 10.78 6.05 -6.41
C ALA A 265 9.24 5.91 -6.38
N THR A 266 8.71 5.35 -7.46
CA THR A 266 7.35 4.82 -7.52
C THR A 266 7.42 3.33 -7.25
N ALA A 267 6.43 2.80 -6.53
CA ALA A 267 6.40 1.38 -6.21
C ALA A 267 4.99 0.82 -6.23
N ILE A 268 4.88 -0.45 -6.62
CA ILE A 268 3.65 -1.24 -6.61
C ILE A 268 3.88 -2.56 -5.88
N SER A 269 2.93 -2.95 -5.05
CA SER A 269 2.93 -4.24 -4.34
C SER A 269 1.80 -5.10 -4.89
N ILE A 270 2.14 -6.32 -5.32
CA ILE A 270 1.20 -7.34 -5.78
C ILE A 270 1.26 -8.51 -4.80
N PRO A 271 0.15 -8.82 -4.10
CA PRO A 271 0.12 -9.91 -3.14
C PRO A 271 0.32 -11.25 -3.82
N THR A 272 1.04 -12.14 -3.13
CA THR A 272 1.12 -13.56 -3.46
C THR A 272 0.00 -14.34 -2.77
N ASP A 273 -0.01 -15.67 -2.93
CA ASP A 273 -0.89 -16.59 -2.23
C ASP A 273 -0.49 -16.78 -0.75
N GLU A 274 0.72 -16.36 -0.38
CA GLU A 274 1.20 -16.37 1.00
C GLU A 274 0.80 -15.08 1.76
N LEU A 275 0.37 -15.24 3.01
CA LEU A 275 -0.08 -14.13 3.87
C LEU A 275 1.06 -13.13 4.12
N GLY A 276 0.80 -11.84 3.83
CA GLY A 276 1.75 -10.77 4.10
C GLY A 276 2.93 -10.70 3.12
N ILE A 277 2.95 -11.55 2.08
CA ILE A 277 4.03 -11.63 1.10
C ILE A 277 3.57 -11.03 -0.22
N SER A 278 4.41 -10.20 -0.84
CA SER A 278 4.11 -9.54 -2.11
C SER A 278 5.35 -9.37 -2.98
N TYR A 279 5.14 -9.36 -4.29
CA TYR A 279 6.10 -8.81 -5.23
C TYR A 279 6.05 -7.28 -5.16
N LEU A 280 7.15 -6.64 -4.78
CA LEU A 280 7.33 -5.20 -4.78
C LEU A 280 8.09 -4.77 -6.04
N GLY A 281 7.39 -4.17 -6.98
CA GLY A 281 7.99 -3.46 -8.11
C GLY A 281 8.43 -2.06 -7.69
N VAL A 282 9.65 -1.64 -8.04
CA VAL A 282 10.19 -0.30 -7.73
C VAL A 282 10.86 0.29 -8.97
N CYS A 283 10.47 1.50 -9.36
CA CYS A 283 11.05 2.24 -10.48
C CYS A 283 11.32 3.70 -10.12
N GLU A 284 12.14 4.38 -10.94
CA GLU A 284 12.14 5.85 -10.89
C GLU A 284 10.74 6.38 -11.19
N SER A 285 10.37 7.50 -10.57
CA SER A 285 9.07 8.12 -10.77
C SER A 285 8.99 8.85 -12.13
N THR A 286 9.10 8.10 -13.22
CA THR A 286 8.91 8.59 -14.60
C THR A 286 7.69 7.90 -15.21
N PRO A 287 6.84 8.64 -15.96
CA PRO A 287 5.62 8.07 -16.52
C PRO A 287 5.79 6.79 -17.35
N SER A 288 6.85 6.71 -18.15
CA SER A 288 7.16 5.54 -18.98
C SER A 288 7.52 4.32 -18.14
N LYS A 289 8.45 4.46 -17.18
CA LYS A 289 8.85 3.34 -16.30
C LYS A 289 7.71 2.86 -15.42
N ILE A 290 6.84 3.77 -14.97
CA ILE A 290 5.62 3.41 -14.21
C ILE A 290 4.67 2.59 -15.09
N ALA A 291 4.45 2.99 -16.34
CA ALA A 291 3.59 2.25 -17.26
C ALA A 291 4.13 0.84 -17.53
N VAL A 292 5.44 0.70 -17.78
CA VAL A 292 6.12 -0.59 -17.96
C VAL A 292 5.98 -1.45 -16.71
N MET A 293 6.26 -0.90 -15.53
CA MET A 293 6.14 -1.62 -14.26
C MET A 293 4.72 -2.15 -14.06
N ILE A 294 3.68 -1.33 -14.28
CA ILE A 294 2.28 -1.76 -14.15
C ILE A 294 1.96 -2.89 -15.12
N GLU A 295 2.32 -2.76 -16.40
CA GLU A 295 2.05 -3.78 -17.43
C GLU A 295 2.70 -5.13 -17.10
N LYS A 296 3.96 -5.12 -16.67
CA LYS A 296 4.68 -6.36 -16.34
C LYS A 296 4.19 -6.96 -15.03
N MET A 297 4.00 -6.14 -14.00
CA MET A 297 3.53 -6.58 -12.69
C MET A 297 2.10 -7.14 -12.77
N GLU A 298 1.23 -6.62 -13.63
CA GLU A 298 -0.12 -7.17 -13.90
C GLU A 298 -0.09 -8.68 -14.20
N LYS A 299 0.97 -9.18 -14.86
CA LYS A 299 1.12 -10.60 -15.19
C LYS A 299 1.40 -11.51 -13.98
N LEU A 300 1.68 -10.93 -12.82
CA LEU A 300 1.89 -11.62 -11.55
C LEU A 300 0.63 -11.65 -10.69
N VAL A 301 -0.45 -11.01 -11.12
CA VAL A 301 -1.72 -10.98 -10.39
C VAL A 301 -2.33 -12.37 -10.36
N ILE A 302 -2.66 -12.84 -9.16
CA ILE A 302 -3.38 -14.09 -8.93
C ILE A 302 -4.77 -13.80 -8.34
N PRO A 303 -5.72 -14.74 -8.45
CA PRO A 303 -6.99 -14.65 -7.74
C PRO A 303 -6.77 -14.54 -6.22
N GLN A 304 -7.58 -13.71 -5.55
CA GLN A 304 -7.57 -13.64 -4.09
C GLN A 304 -8.22 -14.86 -3.46
N ASP A 305 -7.82 -15.18 -2.23
CA ASP A 305 -8.33 -16.32 -1.45
C ASP A 305 -9.85 -16.20 -1.21
N GLU A 306 -10.60 -17.23 -1.59
CA GLU A 306 -12.06 -17.30 -1.44
C GLU A 306 -12.52 -17.23 0.03
N LEU A 307 -11.69 -17.65 0.98
CA LEU A 307 -11.99 -17.52 2.41
C LEU A 307 -12.00 -16.05 2.85
N ILE A 308 -11.20 -15.17 2.22
CA ILE A 308 -11.25 -13.73 2.49
C ILE A 308 -12.63 -13.19 2.11
N GLU A 309 -13.10 -13.53 0.92
CA GLU A 309 -14.44 -13.15 0.46
C GLU A 309 -15.52 -13.67 1.41
N ARG A 310 -15.42 -14.95 1.76
CA ARG A 310 -16.42 -15.60 2.61
C ARG A 310 -16.47 -15.04 4.01
N TYR A 311 -15.34 -14.77 4.67
CA TYR A 311 -15.29 -14.41 6.09
C TYR A 311 -15.27 -12.91 6.37
N PHE A 312 -14.69 -12.11 5.48
CA PHE A 312 -14.46 -10.68 5.74
C PHE A 312 -15.31 -9.77 4.85
N ARG A 313 -15.72 -10.23 3.67
CA ARG A 313 -16.47 -9.42 2.70
C ARG A 313 -17.90 -9.90 2.46
N ASN A 314 -18.33 -10.95 3.17
CA ASN A 314 -19.72 -11.39 3.18
C ASN A 314 -20.54 -10.55 4.19
N PRO A 315 -21.52 -9.75 3.74
CA PRO A 315 -22.40 -8.97 4.62
C PRO A 315 -23.12 -9.82 5.68
N GLU A 316 -23.51 -11.05 5.34
CA GLU A 316 -24.26 -11.93 6.23
C GLU A 316 -23.50 -12.26 7.52
N ILE A 317 -22.16 -12.20 7.50
CA ILE A 317 -21.34 -12.42 8.70
C ILE A 317 -21.42 -11.23 9.65
N TRP A 318 -21.38 -10.01 9.10
CA TRP A 318 -21.34 -8.78 9.88
C TRP A 318 -22.71 -8.38 10.43
N PHE A 319 -23.79 -8.69 9.70
CA PHE A 319 -25.16 -8.33 10.06
C PHE A 319 -25.97 -9.50 10.61
N ARG A 320 -25.29 -10.60 10.98
CA ARG A 320 -25.97 -11.76 11.55
C ARG A 320 -26.61 -11.39 12.90
N LYS A 321 -27.92 -11.57 12.97
CA LYS A 321 -28.67 -11.41 14.21
C LYS A 321 -28.53 -12.64 15.11
N GLY A 322 -28.31 -12.39 16.40
CA GLY A 322 -28.19 -13.40 17.45
C GLY A 322 -29.46 -13.52 18.29
N TYR A 323 -29.38 -14.27 19.39
CA TYR A 323 -30.53 -14.49 20.29
C TYR A 323 -31.08 -13.16 20.82
N GLY A 324 -32.30 -12.80 20.42
CA GLY A 324 -33.03 -11.61 20.90
C GLY A 324 -33.28 -10.50 19.86
N GLU A 325 -32.85 -10.68 18.61
CA GLU A 325 -33.08 -9.74 17.48
C GLU A 325 -33.77 -10.36 16.26
#